data_AF-A0A2E8U3D6-F1
#
_entry.id   AF-A0A2E8U3D6-F1
#
_cell.length_a   1.000
_cell.length_b   1.000
_cell.length_c   1.000
_cell.angle_alpha   90.00
_cell.angle_beta   90.00
_cell.angle_gamma   90.00
#
_symmetry.space_group_name_H-M   'P 1'
#
loop_
_entity.id
_entity.type
_entity.pdbx_description
1 polymer ?
#
loop_
_entity_poly.entity_id
_entity_poly.type
_entity_poly.pdbx_seq_one_letter_code
_entity_poly.pdbx_strand_id
1 'polypeptide(L)'
;MPIQRYRPNFTSLTEDQLVPWHDVPPAIVSDIMNRSQVMDGRIKPIRDGSRICGQARTVNVMVGDNGAPHMLIGLMEPGEIMVINAGGFLGTAVWGGDHDPRCHAA
;
A
#
# COMPACT_ATOMS: atom_id res chain seq x y z
N MET A 1 11.14 -18.65 2.64
CA MET A 1 10.13 -18.51 3.71
C MET A 1 8.76 -18.90 3.14
N PRO A 2 7.96 -19.76 3.81
CA PRO A 2 6.65 -20.14 3.30
C PRO A 2 5.71 -18.93 3.26
N ILE A 3 4.97 -18.80 2.16
CA ILE A 3 3.99 -17.72 1.95
C ILE A 3 2.59 -18.31 2.00
N GLN A 4 1.72 -17.73 2.81
CA GLN A 4 0.30 -18.05 2.83
C GLN A 4 -0.47 -16.98 2.08
N ARG A 5 -1.16 -17.39 1.01
CA ARG A 5 -2.07 -16.52 0.26
C ARG A 5 -3.50 -16.76 0.68
N TYR A 6 -4.13 -15.72 1.22
CA TYR A 6 -5.58 -15.67 1.36
C TYR A 6 -6.20 -15.18 0.06
N ARG A 7 -7.30 -15.82 -0.38
CA ARG A 7 -8.09 -15.40 -1.54
C ARG A 7 -9.47 -14.94 -1.09
N PRO A 8 -9.58 -13.77 -0.43
CA PRO A 8 -10.88 -13.22 -0.08
C PRO A 8 -11.63 -12.78 -1.34
N ASN A 9 -12.96 -12.81 -1.27
CA ASN A 9 -13.78 -12.09 -2.23
C ASN A 9 -13.76 -10.61 -1.84
N PHE A 10 -13.40 -9.74 -2.77
CA PHE A 10 -13.41 -8.30 -2.59
C PHE A 10 -13.91 -7.62 -3.87
N THR A 11 -14.45 -6.42 -3.73
CA THR A 11 -14.87 -5.61 -4.87
C THR A 11 -13.65 -4.95 -5.50
N SER A 12 -13.47 -5.13 -6.80
CA SER A 12 -12.52 -4.33 -7.58
C SER A 12 -13.14 -2.98 -7.91
N LEU A 13 -12.41 -1.90 -7.61
CA LEU A 13 -12.79 -0.54 -7.93
C LEU A 13 -12.40 -0.22 -9.36
N THR A 14 -13.31 0.39 -10.12
CA THR A 14 -13.02 0.86 -11.47
C THR A 14 -12.22 2.16 -11.41
N GLU A 15 -11.56 2.50 -12.51
CA GLU A 15 -10.83 3.76 -12.64
C GLU A 15 -11.73 4.98 -12.38
N ASP A 16 -12.95 4.99 -12.94
CA ASP A 16 -13.95 6.05 -12.71
C ASP A 16 -14.32 6.22 -11.23
N GLN A 17 -14.24 5.14 -10.42
CA GLN A 17 -14.46 5.21 -8.98
C GLN A 17 -13.26 5.75 -8.22
N LEU A 18 -12.03 5.61 -8.75
CA LEU A 18 -10.77 6.00 -8.12
C LEU A 18 -10.35 7.43 -8.47
N VAL A 19 -10.51 7.85 -9.73
CA VAL A 19 -10.08 9.16 -10.24
C VAL A 19 -10.58 10.33 -9.38
N PRO A 20 -11.85 10.38 -8.91
CA PRO A 20 -12.32 11.48 -8.08
C PRO A 20 -11.57 11.64 -6.76
N TRP A 21 -10.95 10.58 -6.24
CA TRP A 21 -10.21 10.60 -4.98
C TRP A 21 -8.78 11.07 -5.13
N HIS A 22 -8.22 11.05 -6.35
CA HIS A 22 -6.84 11.43 -6.60
C HIS A 22 -6.54 12.83 -6.06
N ASP A 23 -7.44 13.78 -6.30
CA ASP A 23 -7.22 15.19 -5.95
C ASP A 23 -7.74 15.56 -4.54
N VAL A 24 -8.39 14.63 -3.84
CA VAL A 24 -8.93 14.88 -2.49
C VAL A 24 -7.82 14.71 -1.45
N PRO A 25 -7.50 15.72 -0.61
CA PRO A 25 -6.51 15.55 0.45
C PRO A 25 -6.94 14.48 1.46
N PRO A 26 -6.02 13.59 1.91
CA PRO A 26 -6.35 12.55 2.90
C PRO A 26 -6.97 13.09 4.20
N ALA A 27 -6.63 14.32 4.61
CA ALA A 27 -7.25 14.99 5.74
C ALA A 27 -8.75 15.23 5.54
N ILE A 28 -9.16 15.66 4.34
CA ILE A 28 -10.57 15.87 3.99
C ILE A 28 -11.32 14.53 3.93
N VAL A 29 -10.68 13.47 3.41
CA VAL A 29 -11.24 12.11 3.43
C VAL A 29 -11.48 11.65 4.87
N SER A 30 -10.52 11.89 5.77
CA SER A 30 -10.67 11.57 7.19
C SER A 30 -11.85 12.31 7.83
N ASP A 31 -12.01 13.61 7.54
CA ASP A 31 -13.11 14.42 8.11
C ASP A 31 -14.49 13.86 7.75
N ILE A 32 -14.71 13.45 6.49
CA ILE A 32 -15.97 12.82 6.07
C ILE A 32 -16.14 11.39 6.60
N MET A 33 -15.03 10.73 6.97
CA MET A 33 -15.01 9.41 7.63
C MET A 33 -15.02 9.52 9.16
N ASN A 34 -15.59 10.59 9.72
CA ASN A 34 -15.67 10.84 11.15
C ASN A 34 -14.29 10.84 11.85
N ARG A 35 -13.32 11.49 11.21
CA ARG A 35 -11.94 11.65 11.69
C ARG A 35 -11.26 10.30 11.99
N SER A 36 -11.47 9.31 11.13
CA SER A 36 -10.99 7.94 11.29
C SER A 36 -10.40 7.38 9.99
N GLN A 37 -10.01 6.10 9.96
CA GLN A 37 -9.47 5.41 8.77
C GLN A 37 -8.18 6.04 8.19
N VAL A 38 -7.33 6.58 9.07
CA VAL A 38 -6.02 7.12 8.72
C VAL A 38 -4.90 6.22 9.24
N MET A 39 -3.77 6.24 8.54
CA MET A 39 -2.54 5.56 8.96
C MET A 39 -1.91 6.23 10.18
N ASP A 40 -1.09 5.49 10.92
CA ASP A 40 -0.27 6.03 12.01
C ASP A 40 0.65 7.15 11.49
N GLY A 41 0.79 8.22 12.27
CA GLY A 41 1.56 9.40 11.88
C GLY A 41 3.05 9.13 11.62
N ARG A 42 3.59 7.97 12.04
CA ARG A 42 4.96 7.52 11.73
C ARG A 42 5.13 7.08 10.27
N ILE A 43 4.05 6.76 9.55
CA ILE A 43 4.13 6.44 8.12
C ILE A 43 4.25 7.76 7.34
N LYS A 44 5.38 7.96 6.67
CA LYS A 44 5.73 9.21 5.95
C LYS A 44 6.12 8.90 4.51
N PRO A 45 5.83 9.83 3.56
CA PRO A 45 6.37 9.72 2.21
C PRO A 45 7.89 9.80 2.24
N ILE A 46 8.55 9.03 1.38
CA ILE A 46 10.01 9.09 1.21
C ILE A 46 10.40 10.33 0.39
N ARG A 47 9.54 10.76 -0.54
CA ARG A 47 9.73 11.94 -1.39
C ARG A 47 8.65 12.98 -1.09
N ASP A 48 9.07 14.21 -0.82
CA ASP A 48 8.14 15.32 -0.62
C ASP A 48 7.24 15.53 -1.85
N GLY A 49 5.98 15.88 -1.58
CA GLY A 49 4.97 16.09 -2.62
C GLY A 49 4.50 14.81 -3.32
N SER A 50 5.02 13.61 -2.98
CA SER A 50 4.47 12.37 -3.53
C SER A 50 3.05 12.11 -3.02
N ARG A 51 2.18 11.69 -3.94
CA ARG A 51 0.82 11.27 -3.66
C ARG A 51 0.57 9.94 -4.37
N ILE A 52 -0.20 9.07 -3.73
CA ILE A 52 -0.68 7.82 -4.33
C ILE A 52 -2.16 7.67 -3.99
N CYS A 53 -2.94 7.15 -4.94
CA CYS A 53 -4.34 6.80 -4.78
C CYS A 53 -4.61 5.55 -5.60
N GLY A 54 -5.26 4.54 -5.01
CA GLY A 54 -5.44 3.24 -5.63
C GLY A 54 -5.96 2.19 -4.65
N GLN A 55 -6.36 1.05 -5.19
CA GLN A 55 -6.92 -0.04 -4.38
C GLN A 55 -5.82 -0.81 -3.64
N ALA A 56 -6.01 -1.06 -2.34
CA ALA A 56 -5.00 -1.71 -1.52
C ALA A 56 -4.86 -3.22 -1.79
N ARG A 57 -3.61 -3.68 -1.87
CA ARG A 57 -3.21 -5.09 -1.84
C ARG A 57 -2.34 -5.32 -0.62
N THR A 58 -2.90 -6.03 0.35
CA THR A 58 -2.33 -6.11 1.69
C THR A 58 -1.43 -7.33 1.86
N VAL A 59 -0.33 -7.16 2.59
CA VAL A 59 0.54 -8.25 3.02
C VAL A 59 0.92 -8.06 4.47
N ASN A 60 0.93 -9.15 5.24
CA ASN A 60 1.48 -9.20 6.59
C ASN A 60 2.79 -9.98 6.54
N VAL A 61 3.85 -9.42 7.13
CA VAL A 61 5.18 -10.05 7.16
C VAL A 61 5.71 -10.10 8.59
N MET A 62 6.59 -11.06 8.83
CA MET A 62 7.42 -11.05 10.03
C MET A 62 8.50 -9.97 9.92
N VAL A 63 9.05 -9.55 11.06
CA VAL A 63 10.17 -8.61 11.11
C VAL A 63 11.35 -9.14 10.27
N GLY A 64 11.78 -8.35 9.28
CA GLY A 64 12.92 -8.68 8.41
C GLY A 64 12.60 -9.60 7.24
N ASP A 65 11.33 -9.97 7.03
CA ASP A 65 10.90 -10.72 5.87
C ASP A 65 10.38 -9.81 4.75
N ASN A 66 10.91 -10.00 3.54
CA ASN A 66 10.53 -9.32 2.31
C ASN A 66 9.96 -10.27 1.23
N GLY A 67 9.88 -11.58 1.48
CA GLY A 67 9.52 -12.57 0.46
C GLY A 67 8.08 -12.42 -0.05
N ALA A 68 7.12 -12.21 0.85
CA ALA A 68 5.73 -12.02 0.48
C ALA A 68 5.48 -10.71 -0.31
N PRO A 69 6.05 -9.55 0.06
CA PRO A 69 6.04 -8.34 -0.76
C PRO A 69 6.55 -8.57 -2.19
N HIS A 70 7.70 -9.22 -2.38
CA HIS A 70 8.23 -9.51 -3.71
C HIS A 70 7.31 -10.39 -4.56
N MET A 71 6.76 -11.45 -3.96
CA MET A 71 5.78 -12.31 -4.64
C MET A 71 4.53 -11.51 -5.05
N LEU A 72 4.09 -10.57 -4.21
CA LEU A 72 2.88 -9.79 -4.45
C LEU A 72 3.00 -8.91 -5.71
N ILE A 73 4.20 -8.44 -6.08
CA ILE A 73 4.40 -7.68 -7.33
C ILE A 73 3.89 -8.46 -8.56
N GLY A 74 4.09 -9.78 -8.61
CA GLY A 74 3.63 -10.62 -9.72
C GLY A 74 2.12 -10.90 -9.72
N LEU A 75 1.39 -10.45 -8.68
CA LEU A 75 -0.05 -10.65 -8.52
C LEU A 75 -0.84 -9.33 -8.54
N MET A 76 -0.13 -8.21 -8.58
CA MET A 76 -0.74 -6.89 -8.57
C MET A 76 -1.08 -6.46 -9.99
N GLU A 77 -2.22 -5.78 -10.11
CA GLU A 77 -2.64 -5.12 -11.33
C GLU A 77 -2.17 -3.65 -11.33
N PRO A 78 -2.00 -3.02 -12.50
CA PRO A 78 -1.70 -1.60 -12.59
C PRO A 78 -2.69 -0.74 -11.79
N GLY A 79 -2.18 0.24 -11.03
CA GLY A 79 -3.00 1.14 -10.19
C GLY A 79 -3.31 0.61 -8.78
N GLU A 80 -2.99 -0.66 -8.47
CA GLU A 80 -3.08 -1.17 -7.11
C GLU A 80 -1.91 -0.69 -6.23
N ILE A 81 -2.16 -0.50 -4.93
CA ILE A 81 -1.19 -0.05 -3.93
C ILE A 81 -0.85 -1.19 -2.99
N MET A 82 0.44 -1.52 -2.90
CA MET A 82 0.92 -2.47 -1.90
C MET A 82 0.90 -1.86 -0.51
N VAL A 83 0.23 -2.53 0.43
CA VAL A 83 0.19 -2.12 1.85
C VAL A 83 0.82 -3.22 2.69
N ILE A 84 2.01 -2.95 3.23
CA ILE A 84 2.79 -3.91 4.01
C ILE A 84 2.62 -3.62 5.49
N ASN A 85 2.05 -4.56 6.23
CA ASN A 85 2.11 -4.57 7.69
C ASN A 85 3.33 -5.38 8.16
N ALA A 86 4.35 -4.67 8.63
CA ALA A 86 5.60 -5.23 9.16
C ALA A 86 5.70 -5.17 10.70
N GLY A 87 4.58 -4.94 11.40
CA GLY A 87 4.56 -4.89 12.87
C GLY A 87 5.22 -3.65 13.50
N GLY A 88 5.68 -2.68 12.69
CA GLY A 88 6.24 -1.41 13.18
C GLY A 88 7.62 -1.50 13.83
N PHE A 89 8.37 -2.59 13.60
CA PHE A 89 9.74 -2.74 14.09
C PHE A 89 10.72 -1.88 13.27
N LEU A 90 11.54 -1.08 13.96
CA LEU A 90 12.41 -0.09 13.32
C LEU A 90 13.85 -0.56 13.09
N GLY A 91 14.22 -1.75 13.58
CA GLY A 91 15.60 -2.27 13.51
C GLY A 91 15.96 -2.99 12.21
N THR A 92 15.00 -3.20 11.31
CA THR A 92 15.26 -3.82 10.00
C THR A 92 14.22 -3.35 8.98
N ALA A 93 14.63 -3.26 7.71
CA ALA A 93 13.75 -2.92 6.60
C ALA A 93 13.09 -4.18 6.02
N VAL A 94 11.86 -4.02 5.52
CA VAL A 94 11.14 -5.07 4.76
C VAL A 94 11.00 -4.73 3.27
N TRP A 95 11.41 -3.52 2.88
CA TRP A 95 11.27 -3.01 1.51
C TRP A 95 12.34 -1.95 1.23
N GLY A 96 12.89 -1.95 0.02
CA GLY A 96 13.91 -1.00 -0.45
C GLY A 96 14.96 -1.67 -1.34
N GLY A 97 15.79 -0.87 -2.01
CA GLY A 97 16.88 -1.37 -2.87
C GLY A 97 16.45 -1.99 -4.20
N ASP A 98 15.19 -2.41 -4.33
CA ASP A 98 14.66 -2.99 -5.57
C ASP A 98 14.29 -1.92 -6.59
N HIS A 99 14.76 -2.15 -7.80
CA HIS A 99 14.42 -1.37 -8.98
C HIS A 99 13.52 -2.20 -9.91
N ASP A 100 12.36 -2.62 -9.39
CA ASP A 100 11.35 -3.26 -10.22
C ASP A 100 10.59 -2.19 -11.01
N PRO A 101 10.69 -2.17 -12.35
CA PRO A 101 10.05 -1.13 -13.18
C PRO A 101 8.51 -1.15 -13.09
N ARG A 102 7.92 -2.23 -12.55
CA ARG A 102 6.47 -2.34 -12.33
C ARG A 102 5.99 -1.55 -11.11
N CYS A 103 6.90 -1.13 -10.23
CA CYS A 103 6.56 -0.51 -8.94
C CYS A 103 6.61 1.02 -8.94
N HIS A 104 6.66 1.68 -10.11
CA HIS A 104 6.73 3.14 -10.18
C HIS A 104 5.35 3.77 -10.01
N ALA A 105 5.28 4.81 -9.18
CA ALA A 105 4.11 5.70 -9.14
C ALA A 105 4.02 6.42 -10.49
N ALA A 106 2.89 6.24 -11.17
CA ALA A 106 2.51 7.04 -12.34
C ALA A 106 2.35 8.53 -11.94
#